data_AF-A0A0K8RFR0-F1
#
_entry.id   AF-A0A0K8RFR0-F1
#
_cell.length_a   1.000
_cell.length_b   1.000
_cell.length_c   1.000
_cell.angle_alpha   90.00
_cell.angle_beta   90.00
_cell.angle_gamma   90.00
#
_symmetry.space_group_name_H-M   'P 1'
#
loop_
_entity.id
_entity.type
_entity.pdbx_description
1 polymer ?
#
loop_
_entity_poly.entity_id
_entity_poly.type
_entity_poly.pdbx_seq_one_letter_code
_entity_poly.pdbx_strand_id
1 'polypeptide(L)'
;MNGKDLEKNLYRDRNQAAAISVEEQDGTLEVRGALSPKLRIAPSPLKARSEDGQIAHEVFEIEQNGDFRSDYIVPPSLKVQERTVVYRNKYTRVPVNFTVEVAMLVDKCLYKEFKNESHIVPYLAMILTLINLRYDDTHDPYIQFLLTQVFVGKTGDPVSETMYEYDVKMPSGPKKLYMQSEITLASLAKAVKYRVLDTTADIMILVTGLDLADKEGGKVDNSVLGIAYLGAVCSVGLRAALC
;
A
#
# COMPACT_ATOMS: atom_id res chain seq x y z
N MET A 1 -13.12 12.76 9.87
CA MET A 1 -13.97 11.60 9.56
C MET A 1 -13.97 10.67 10.78
N ASN A 2 -15.10 10.07 11.16
CA ASN A 2 -15.16 9.14 12.29
C ASN A 2 -14.93 7.70 11.80
N GLY A 3 -14.18 6.90 12.55
CA GLY A 3 -13.93 5.49 12.18
C GLY A 3 -15.20 4.65 12.06
N LYS A 4 -16.22 4.94 12.89
CA LYS A 4 -17.52 4.24 12.80
C LYS A 4 -18.23 4.49 11.46
N ASP A 5 -18.12 5.70 10.92
CA ASP A 5 -18.74 6.04 9.64
C ASP A 5 -18.04 5.30 8.49
N LEU A 6 -16.74 5.05 8.63
CA LEU A 6 -15.93 4.31 7.67
C LEU A 6 -16.25 2.82 7.65
N GLU A 7 -16.54 2.25 8.81
CA GLU A 7 -16.87 0.83 8.95
C GLU A 7 -18.33 0.51 8.62
N LYS A 8 -19.24 1.49 8.68
CA LYS A 8 -20.68 1.29 8.46
C LYS A 8 -21.00 0.59 7.14
N ASN A 9 -20.22 0.88 6.10
CA ASN A 9 -20.45 0.38 4.74
C ASN A 9 -19.48 -0.75 4.36
N LEU A 10 -18.65 -1.22 5.30
CA LEU A 10 -17.59 -2.19 5.06
C LEU A 10 -18.02 -3.59 5.48
N TYR A 11 -17.99 -4.54 4.55
CA TYR A 11 -18.32 -5.94 4.77
C TYR A 11 -17.07 -6.80 4.58
N ARG A 12 -16.92 -7.84 5.40
CA ARG A 12 -15.72 -8.69 5.43
C ARG A 12 -16.12 -10.16 5.49
N ASP A 13 -15.39 -11.00 4.77
CA ASP A 13 -15.47 -12.46 4.88
C ASP A 13 -14.05 -13.02 5.08
N ARG A 14 -13.80 -13.52 6.30
CA ARG A 14 -12.51 -14.11 6.68
C ARG A 14 -12.18 -15.34 5.85
N ASN A 15 -13.16 -16.19 5.56
CA ASN A 15 -12.93 -17.46 4.86
C ASN A 15 -12.50 -17.23 3.41
N GLN A 16 -12.99 -16.15 2.80
CA GLN A 16 -12.64 -15.77 1.43
C GLN A 16 -11.50 -14.73 1.38
N ALA A 17 -10.99 -14.26 2.52
CA ALA A 17 -10.11 -13.10 2.61
C ALA A 17 -10.63 -11.92 1.76
N ALA A 18 -11.92 -11.65 1.88
CA ALA A 18 -12.66 -10.65 1.12
C ALA A 18 -13.04 -9.46 2.00
N ALA A 19 -13.00 -8.27 1.41
CA ALA A 19 -13.54 -7.07 2.01
C ALA A 19 -14.09 -6.14 0.92
N ILE A 20 -15.32 -5.68 1.08
CA ILE A 20 -15.99 -4.80 0.13
C ILE A 20 -16.67 -3.63 0.84
N SER A 21 -16.72 -2.48 0.18
CA SER A 21 -17.50 -1.33 0.58
C SER A 21 -18.73 -1.23 -0.31
N VAL A 22 -19.89 -0.99 0.30
CA VAL A 22 -21.16 -0.82 -0.39
C VAL A 22 -21.69 0.57 -0.08
N GLU A 23 -21.76 1.43 -1.08
CA GLU A 23 -22.25 2.80 -0.95
C GLU A 23 -23.43 3.04 -1.88
N GLU A 24 -24.40 3.82 -1.41
CA GLU A 24 -25.46 4.33 -2.27
C GLU A 24 -25.06 5.71 -2.80
N GLN A 25 -24.93 5.84 -4.12
CA GLN A 25 -24.64 7.10 -4.80
C GLN A 25 -25.65 7.30 -5.94
N ASP A 26 -26.29 8.47 -5.96
CA ASP A 26 -27.30 8.86 -6.97
C ASP A 26 -28.41 7.81 -7.19
N GLY A 27 -28.85 7.16 -6.10
CA GLY A 27 -29.88 6.10 -6.13
C GLY A 27 -29.39 4.76 -6.68
N THR A 28 -28.07 4.57 -6.83
CA THR A 28 -27.45 3.33 -7.29
C THR A 28 -26.47 2.78 -6.24
N LEU A 29 -26.31 1.46 -6.19
CA LEU A 29 -25.35 0.81 -5.29
C LEU A 29 -24.00 0.67 -5.99
N GLU A 30 -22.99 1.35 -5.47
CA GLU A 30 -21.60 1.15 -5.84
C GLU A 30 -20.92 0.17 -4.88
N VAL A 31 -20.29 -0.87 -5.46
CA VAL A 31 -19.56 -1.89 -4.70
C VAL A 31 -18.10 -1.86 -5.15
N ARG A 32 -17.19 -1.74 -4.18
CA ARG A 32 -15.74 -1.66 -4.40
C ARG A 32 -15.02 -2.58 -3.41
N GLY A 33 -13.90 -3.16 -3.80
CA GLY A 33 -13.04 -3.92 -2.89
C GLY A 33 -12.56 -5.25 -3.47
N ALA A 34 -12.17 -6.18 -2.61
CA ALA A 34 -11.70 -7.50 -2.99
C ALA A 34 -12.73 -8.58 -2.62
N LEU A 35 -13.04 -9.44 -3.58
CA LEU A 35 -13.91 -10.62 -3.41
C LEU A 35 -13.10 -11.86 -3.00
N SER A 36 -11.79 -11.85 -3.23
CA SER A 36 -10.82 -12.86 -2.78
C SER A 36 -9.41 -12.29 -2.96
N PRO A 37 -8.34 -13.01 -2.55
CA PRO A 37 -6.96 -12.60 -2.83
C PRO A 37 -6.63 -12.43 -4.33
N LYS A 38 -7.49 -12.96 -5.22
CA LYS A 38 -7.30 -12.94 -6.68
C LYS A 38 -8.32 -12.10 -7.42
N LEU A 39 -9.39 -11.64 -6.77
CA LEU A 39 -10.50 -10.98 -7.46
C LEU A 39 -10.85 -9.67 -6.77
N ARG A 40 -11.00 -8.61 -7.56
CA ARG A 40 -11.51 -7.31 -7.11
C ARG A 40 -12.76 -6.91 -7.88
N ILE A 41 -13.63 -6.14 -7.24
CA ILE A 41 -14.85 -5.61 -7.84
C ILE A 41 -14.79 -4.07 -7.86
N ALA A 42 -15.27 -3.47 -8.95
CA ALA A 42 -15.47 -2.03 -9.03
C ALA A 42 -16.66 -1.67 -9.93
N PRO A 43 -17.26 -0.47 -9.75
CA PRO A 43 -18.30 0.02 -10.65
C PRO A 43 -17.77 0.25 -12.07
N SER A 44 -18.58 -0.07 -13.08
CA SER A 44 -18.31 0.14 -14.52
C SER A 44 -19.37 1.06 -15.13
N PRO A 45 -19.20 2.40 -15.03
CA PRO A 45 -20.22 3.37 -15.43
C PRO A 45 -20.41 3.47 -16.95
N LEU A 46 -19.47 2.93 -17.74
CA LEU A 46 -19.50 2.98 -19.20
C LEU A 46 -20.30 1.82 -19.82
N LYS A 47 -20.70 0.83 -19.02
CA LYS A 47 -21.55 -0.28 -19.46
C LYS A 47 -23.03 0.08 -19.30
N ALA A 48 -23.86 -0.56 -20.14
CA ALA A 48 -25.31 -0.40 -20.10
C ALA A 48 -25.83 -0.70 -18.68
N ARG A 49 -26.70 0.17 -18.18
CA ARG A 49 -27.38 -0.01 -16.90
C ARG A 49 -28.39 -1.16 -17.01
N SER A 50 -28.72 -1.77 -15.88
CA SER A 50 -29.85 -2.70 -15.85
C SER A 50 -31.16 -1.96 -16.19
N GLU A 51 -32.22 -2.71 -16.52
CA GLU A 51 -33.56 -2.13 -16.72
C GLU A 51 -34.03 -1.36 -15.46
N ASP A 52 -33.58 -1.78 -14.28
CA ASP A 52 -33.84 -1.13 -12.99
C ASP A 52 -32.95 0.10 -12.72
N GLY A 53 -32.12 0.50 -13.67
CA GLY A 53 -31.25 1.68 -13.56
C GLY A 53 -29.99 1.48 -12.71
N GLN A 54 -29.70 0.25 -12.26
CA GLN A 54 -28.51 -0.03 -11.46
C GLN A 54 -27.23 0.04 -12.31
N ILE A 55 -26.15 0.51 -11.69
CA ILE A 55 -24.82 0.53 -12.29
C ILE A 55 -24.28 -0.89 -12.43
N ALA A 56 -23.63 -1.18 -13.55
CA ALA A 56 -22.92 -2.45 -13.73
C ALA A 56 -21.63 -2.46 -12.89
N HIS A 57 -21.24 -3.63 -12.40
CA HIS A 57 -19.93 -3.84 -11.76
C HIS A 57 -19.10 -4.79 -12.60
N GLU A 58 -17.79 -4.62 -12.52
CA GLU A 58 -16.82 -5.52 -13.15
C GLU A 58 -15.99 -6.19 -12.08
N VAL A 59 -15.76 -7.49 -12.29
CA VAL A 59 -14.84 -8.29 -11.50
C VAL A 59 -13.56 -8.45 -12.30
N PHE A 60 -12.45 -8.05 -11.71
CA PHE A 60 -11.13 -8.11 -12.29
C PHE A 60 -10.28 -9.12 -11.54
N GLU A 61 -9.43 -9.83 -12.27
CA GLU A 61 -8.33 -10.56 -11.67
C GLU A 61 -7.27 -9.59 -11.13
N ILE A 62 -6.74 -9.88 -9.95
CA ILE A 62 -5.62 -9.17 -9.36
C ILE A 62 -4.35 -9.85 -9.86
N GLU A 63 -3.66 -9.21 -10.80
CA GLU A 63 -2.38 -9.69 -11.31
C GLU A 63 -1.30 -9.64 -10.21
N GLN A 64 -0.60 -10.76 -9.98
CA GLN A 64 0.53 -10.86 -9.04
C GLN A 64 1.84 -11.12 -9.80
N ASN A 65 2.16 -10.26 -10.76
CA ASN A 65 3.29 -10.43 -11.69
C ASN A 65 4.61 -9.80 -11.19
N GLY A 66 4.82 -9.70 -9.87
CA GLY A 66 6.01 -9.08 -9.28
C GLY A 66 7.09 -10.10 -8.86
N ASP A 67 8.35 -9.66 -8.83
CA ASP A 67 9.42 -10.42 -8.18
C ASP A 67 9.48 -10.09 -6.67
N PHE A 68 8.89 -10.96 -5.86
CA PHE A 68 8.90 -10.85 -4.39
C PHE A 68 10.22 -11.33 -3.74
N ARG A 69 11.25 -11.67 -4.51
CA ARG A 69 12.58 -12.02 -3.96
C ARG A 69 13.44 -10.80 -3.71
N SER A 70 13.10 -9.69 -4.36
CA SER A 70 13.89 -8.46 -4.40
C SER A 70 13.08 -7.24 -3.91
N ASP A 71 11.94 -7.47 -3.25
CA ASP A 71 11.04 -6.44 -2.72
C ASP A 71 11.48 -5.90 -1.34
N TYR A 72 12.71 -6.18 -0.94
CA TYR A 72 13.27 -5.68 0.31
C TYR A 72 14.75 -5.33 0.23
N ILE A 73 15.12 -4.28 0.96
CA ILE A 73 16.51 -3.91 1.20
C ILE A 73 16.89 -4.43 2.58
N VAL A 74 17.96 -5.24 2.68
CA VAL A 74 18.52 -5.68 3.97
C VAL A 74 19.46 -4.59 4.51
N PRO A 75 19.09 -3.89 5.60
CA PRO A 75 19.94 -2.86 6.19
C PRO A 75 21.28 -3.44 6.68
N PRO A 76 22.40 -2.68 6.61
CA PRO A 76 23.69 -3.14 7.12
C PRO A 76 23.66 -3.56 8.60
N SER A 77 22.88 -2.86 9.42
CA SER A 77 22.68 -3.19 10.84
C SER A 77 22.08 -4.59 11.05
N LEU A 78 21.18 -5.04 10.16
CA LEU A 78 20.59 -6.37 10.23
C LEU A 78 21.55 -7.46 9.74
N LYS A 79 22.38 -7.18 8.73
CA LYS A 79 23.46 -8.11 8.34
C LYS A 79 24.46 -8.35 9.48
N VAL A 80 24.68 -7.36 10.34
CA VAL A 80 25.47 -7.51 11.57
C VAL A 80 24.67 -8.26 12.65
N GLN A 81 23.37 -7.97 12.81
CA GLN A 81 22.52 -8.68 13.77
C GLN A 81 22.36 -10.17 13.42
N GLU A 82 22.23 -10.58 12.16
CA GLU A 82 22.21 -12.00 11.75
C GLU A 82 23.46 -12.75 12.23
N ARG A 83 24.63 -12.10 12.14
CA ARG A 83 25.89 -12.61 12.71
C ARG A 83 25.90 -12.61 14.25
N THR A 84 24.98 -11.88 14.88
CA THR A 84 24.82 -11.68 16.34
C THR A 84 23.53 -12.32 16.90
N VAL A 85 22.76 -13.09 16.10
CA VAL A 85 21.48 -13.75 16.48
C VAL A 85 21.63 -14.69 17.70
N VAL A 86 22.86 -14.95 18.13
CA VAL A 86 23.22 -15.59 19.40
C VAL A 86 22.67 -14.87 20.65
N TYR A 87 22.28 -13.58 20.58
CA TYR A 87 21.75 -12.84 21.73
C TYR A 87 20.30 -12.38 21.57
N ARG A 88 19.36 -13.29 21.27
CA ARG A 88 17.97 -13.06 21.70
C ARG A 88 17.97 -13.01 23.23
N ASN A 89 17.69 -11.85 23.80
CA ASN A 89 17.50 -11.74 25.24
C ASN A 89 16.29 -12.61 25.62
N LYS A 90 16.54 -13.75 26.28
CA LYS A 90 15.51 -14.75 26.63
C LYS A 90 14.37 -14.19 27.51
N TYR A 91 14.52 -12.97 28.00
CA TYR A 91 13.60 -12.30 28.91
C TYR A 91 12.68 -11.26 28.24
N THR A 92 12.79 -11.02 26.93
CA THR A 92 11.88 -10.09 26.24
C THR A 92 10.50 -10.72 26.10
N ARG A 93 9.50 -10.18 26.79
CA ARG A 93 8.11 -10.62 26.64
C ARG A 93 7.52 -10.03 25.36
N VAL A 94 7.21 -10.89 24.40
CA VAL A 94 6.41 -10.52 23.22
C VAL A 94 4.96 -10.31 23.68
N PRO A 95 4.32 -9.19 23.35
CA PRO A 95 2.93 -8.97 23.73
C PRO A 95 2.01 -9.96 23.00
N VAL A 96 0.89 -10.33 23.59
CA VAL A 96 -0.09 -11.22 22.95
C VAL A 96 -0.67 -10.56 21.69
N ASN A 97 -0.96 -9.26 21.78
CA ASN A 97 -1.41 -8.43 20.67
C ASN A 97 -0.32 -7.44 20.30
N PHE A 98 0.06 -7.41 19.03
CA PHE A 98 1.04 -6.49 18.48
C PHE A 98 0.35 -5.58 17.46
N THR A 99 0.03 -4.36 17.90
CA THR A 99 -0.55 -3.34 17.03
C THR A 99 0.56 -2.56 16.32
N VAL A 100 0.43 -2.42 15.00
CA VAL A 100 1.33 -1.61 14.16
C VAL A 100 0.57 -0.38 13.71
N GLU A 101 0.98 0.79 14.18
CA GLU A 101 0.47 2.07 13.70
C GLU A 101 1.04 2.38 12.31
N VAL A 102 0.16 2.69 11.36
CA VAL A 102 0.50 2.94 9.97
C VAL A 102 0.14 4.38 9.61
N ALA A 103 1.12 5.10 9.07
CA ALA A 103 0.89 6.34 8.36
C ALA A 103 1.04 6.11 6.85
N MET A 104 0.18 6.73 6.05
CA MET A 104 0.20 6.58 4.59
C MET A 104 0.37 7.93 3.90
N LEU A 105 1.19 7.99 2.84
CA LEU A 105 1.32 9.12 1.94
C LEU A 105 0.78 8.72 0.58
N VAL A 106 -0.28 9.39 0.13
CA VAL A 106 -0.83 9.24 -1.22
C VAL A 106 -0.12 10.22 -2.13
N ASP A 107 0.54 9.70 -3.16
CA ASP A 107 1.24 10.50 -4.15
C ASP A 107 0.27 11.26 -5.09
N LYS A 108 0.81 12.18 -5.88
CA LYS A 108 -0.01 12.99 -6.81
C LYS A 108 -0.67 12.17 -7.91
N CYS A 109 -0.07 11.06 -8.34
CA CYS A 109 -0.61 10.23 -9.41
C CYS A 109 -1.81 9.42 -8.92
N LEU A 110 -1.70 8.74 -7.78
CA LEU A 110 -2.82 8.06 -7.14
C LEU A 110 -3.91 9.04 -6.72
N TYR A 111 -3.54 10.22 -6.21
CA TYR A 111 -4.49 11.28 -5.85
C TYR A 111 -5.43 11.64 -7.02
N LYS A 112 -4.91 11.72 -8.25
CA LYS A 112 -5.69 12.09 -9.44
C LYS A 112 -6.73 11.05 -9.85
N GLU A 113 -6.56 9.79 -9.43
CA GLU A 113 -7.53 8.73 -9.68
C GLU A 113 -8.79 8.86 -8.81
N PHE A 114 -8.73 9.66 -7.75
CA PHE A 114 -9.90 9.94 -6.91
C PHE A 114 -10.73 11.08 -7.48
N LYS A 115 -12.02 10.81 -7.73
CA LYS A 115 -13.00 11.83 -8.08
C LYS A 115 -13.24 12.84 -6.95
N ASN A 116 -13.10 12.39 -5.69
CA ASN A 116 -13.34 13.19 -4.49
C ASN A 116 -12.36 12.77 -3.38
N GLU A 117 -11.83 13.74 -2.64
CA GLU A 117 -10.94 13.52 -1.50
C GLU A 117 -11.59 12.67 -0.40
N SER A 118 -12.93 12.72 -0.28
CA SER A 118 -13.67 11.88 0.66
C SER A 118 -13.48 10.38 0.45
N HIS A 119 -13.08 9.94 -0.75
CA HIS A 119 -12.87 8.52 -1.07
C HIS A 119 -11.46 8.02 -0.72
N ILE A 120 -10.51 8.92 -0.40
CA ILE A 120 -9.11 8.53 -0.14
C ILE A 120 -9.03 7.68 1.12
N VAL A 121 -9.56 8.15 2.24
CA VAL A 121 -9.50 7.43 3.53
C VAL A 121 -10.25 6.09 3.48
N PRO A 122 -11.48 6.00 2.92
CA PRO A 122 -12.14 4.72 2.67
C PRO A 122 -11.32 3.73 1.85
N TYR A 123 -10.67 4.20 0.78
CA TYR A 123 -9.81 3.35 -0.03
C TYR A 123 -8.61 2.81 0.77
N LEU A 124 -7.90 3.67 1.52
CA LEU A 124 -6.77 3.24 2.34
C LEU A 124 -7.18 2.31 3.49
N ALA A 125 -8.35 2.54 4.10
CA ALA A 125 -8.87 1.67 5.14
C ALA A 125 -9.33 0.30 4.60
N MET A 126 -9.82 0.25 3.36
CA MET A 126 -10.08 -1.02 2.67
C MET A 126 -8.79 -1.82 2.50
N ILE A 127 -7.71 -1.18 2.04
CA ILE A 127 -6.39 -1.81 1.92
C ILE A 127 -5.95 -2.35 3.27
N LEU A 128 -6.02 -1.53 4.33
CA LEU A 128 -5.62 -1.96 5.67
C LEU A 128 -6.48 -3.09 6.23
N THR A 129 -7.77 -3.13 5.88
CA THR A 129 -8.67 -4.21 6.23
C THR A 129 -8.23 -5.52 5.57
N LEU A 130 -7.90 -5.49 4.28
CA LEU A 130 -7.41 -6.65 3.55
C LEU A 130 -6.06 -7.14 4.10
N ILE A 131 -5.18 -6.22 4.49
CA ILE A 131 -3.94 -6.55 5.20
C ILE A 131 -4.26 -7.25 6.51
N ASN A 132 -5.13 -6.70 7.35
CA ASN A 132 -5.51 -7.33 8.61
C ASN A 132 -6.10 -8.73 8.43
N LEU A 133 -6.93 -8.96 7.40
CA LEU A 133 -7.45 -10.31 7.09
C LEU A 133 -6.32 -11.31 6.78
N ARG A 134 -5.24 -10.87 6.12
CA ARG A 134 -4.07 -11.72 5.83
C ARG A 134 -3.26 -12.07 7.07
N TYR A 135 -3.27 -11.20 8.08
CA TYR A 135 -2.56 -11.40 9.33
C TYR A 135 -3.45 -11.99 10.44
N ASP A 136 -4.73 -12.26 10.17
CA ASP A 136 -5.71 -12.71 11.18
C ASP A 136 -5.44 -14.13 11.73
N ASP A 137 -4.56 -14.88 11.05
CA ASP A 137 -4.07 -16.20 11.49
C ASP A 137 -2.74 -16.14 12.26
N THR A 138 -2.20 -14.94 12.51
CA THR A 138 -1.00 -14.78 13.34
C THR A 138 -1.32 -14.99 14.82
N HIS A 139 -0.47 -15.74 15.49
CA HIS A 139 -0.60 -16.05 16.91
C HIS A 139 0.78 -15.95 17.56
N ASP A 140 0.84 -15.43 18.80
CA ASP A 140 2.07 -15.22 19.57
C ASP A 140 3.18 -14.46 18.81
N PRO A 141 2.91 -13.23 18.31
CA PRO A 141 1.75 -12.40 18.63
C PRO A 141 0.63 -12.45 17.57
N TYR A 142 -0.58 -12.06 17.97
CA TYR A 142 -1.63 -11.62 17.06
C TYR A 142 -1.32 -10.20 16.56
N ILE A 143 -1.17 -10.04 15.24
CA ILE A 143 -0.73 -8.79 14.61
C ILE A 143 -1.94 -8.04 14.04
N GLN A 144 -2.05 -6.76 14.37
CA GLN A 144 -3.08 -5.87 13.83
C GLN A 144 -2.48 -4.56 13.35
N PHE A 145 -2.91 -4.07 12.20
CA PHE A 145 -2.51 -2.79 11.62
C PHE A 145 -3.60 -1.74 11.86
N LEU A 146 -3.19 -0.53 12.24
CA LEU A 146 -4.07 0.60 12.51
C LEU A 146 -3.63 1.83 11.71
N LEU A 147 -4.49 2.36 10.85
CA LEU A 147 -4.22 3.60 10.12
C LEU A 147 -4.38 4.79 11.09
N THR A 148 -3.29 5.51 11.35
CA THR A 148 -3.27 6.64 12.30
C THR A 148 -3.18 7.99 11.59
N GLN A 149 -2.49 8.07 10.45
CA GLN A 149 -2.29 9.32 9.72
C GLN A 149 -2.32 9.12 8.20
N VAL A 150 -2.85 10.12 7.48
CA VAL A 150 -2.84 10.16 6.01
C VAL A 150 -2.28 11.50 5.56
N PHE A 151 -1.25 11.45 4.72
CA PHE A 151 -0.66 12.57 4.01
C PHE A 151 -1.09 12.50 2.54
N VAL A 152 -1.35 13.65 1.92
CA VAL A 152 -1.82 13.69 0.52
C VAL A 152 -0.98 14.70 -0.27
N GLY A 153 -0.19 14.19 -1.21
CA GLY A 153 0.65 14.98 -2.12
C GLY A 153 -0.13 15.50 -3.33
N LYS A 154 -1.07 16.43 -3.14
CA LYS A 154 -2.02 16.87 -4.20
C LYS A 154 -1.35 17.35 -5.49
N THR A 155 -0.27 18.14 -5.36
CA THR A 155 0.51 18.69 -6.48
C THR A 155 1.92 18.12 -6.57
N GLY A 156 2.31 17.33 -5.57
CA GLY A 156 3.64 16.80 -5.35
C GLY A 156 3.84 16.51 -3.87
N ASP A 157 4.97 15.88 -3.56
CA ASP A 157 5.38 15.51 -2.22
C ASP A 157 6.91 15.59 -2.13
N PRO A 158 7.50 15.58 -0.92
CA PRO A 158 8.93 15.84 -0.76
C PRO A 158 9.83 14.62 -1.03
N VAL A 159 9.29 13.47 -1.44
CA VAL A 159 10.03 12.19 -1.46
C VAL A 159 9.95 11.44 -2.78
N SER A 160 8.91 11.64 -3.57
CA SER A 160 8.68 10.95 -4.84
C SER A 160 9.70 11.36 -5.89
N GLU A 161 10.53 10.39 -6.30
CA GLU A 161 11.48 10.55 -7.39
C GLU A 161 10.99 9.78 -8.63
N THR A 162 10.92 10.46 -9.77
CA THR A 162 10.33 9.89 -10.99
C THR A 162 11.27 9.97 -12.18
N MET A 163 11.12 9.05 -13.14
CA MET A 163 11.89 9.03 -14.38
C MET A 163 11.01 8.71 -15.59
N TYR A 164 11.40 9.20 -16.77
CA TYR A 164 10.75 8.88 -18.06
C TYR A 164 11.62 7.95 -18.88
N GLU A 165 11.16 6.72 -19.10
CA GLU A 165 11.89 5.68 -19.83
C GLU A 165 10.97 4.94 -20.81
N TYR A 166 11.55 4.20 -21.75
CA TYR A 166 10.76 3.33 -22.63
C TYR A 166 10.02 2.27 -21.81
N ASP A 167 8.79 1.97 -22.20
CA ASP A 167 8.02 0.93 -21.53
C ASP A 167 8.74 -0.42 -21.65
N VAL A 168 8.99 -1.10 -20.54
CA VAL A 168 9.64 -2.41 -20.52
C VAL A 168 8.84 -3.45 -21.33
N LYS A 169 7.51 -3.33 -21.35
CA LYS A 169 6.61 -4.16 -22.17
C LYS A 169 6.57 -3.73 -23.64
N MET A 170 6.98 -2.48 -23.95
CA MET A 170 7.01 -1.93 -25.31
C MET A 170 8.28 -1.09 -25.55
N PRO A 171 9.46 -1.74 -25.72
CA PRO A 171 10.76 -1.03 -25.75
C PRO A 171 10.95 -0.04 -26.90
N SER A 172 10.18 -0.16 -27.98
CA SER A 172 10.16 0.78 -29.11
C SER A 172 8.93 1.70 -29.11
N GLY A 173 8.16 1.70 -28.02
CA GLY A 173 6.93 2.46 -27.84
C GLY A 173 7.15 3.84 -27.23
N PRO A 174 6.07 4.50 -26.77
CA PRO A 174 6.19 5.76 -26.06
C PRO A 174 6.94 5.58 -24.73
N LYS A 175 7.56 6.66 -24.27
CA LYS A 175 8.11 6.70 -22.91
C LYS A 175 6.97 6.71 -21.89
N LYS A 176 7.15 5.97 -20.81
CA LYS A 176 6.28 5.90 -19.64
C LYS A 176 6.96 6.59 -18.45
N LEU A 177 6.13 7.19 -17.58
CA LEU A 177 6.58 7.74 -16.31
C LEU A 177 6.63 6.61 -15.27
N TYR A 178 7.77 6.45 -14.62
CA TYR A 178 8.01 5.49 -13.54
C TYR A 178 8.38 6.22 -12.25
N MET A 179 8.12 5.58 -11.11
CA MET A 179 8.67 5.99 -9.82
C MET A 179 9.93 5.17 -9.52
N GLN A 180 11.03 5.85 -9.21
CA GLN A 180 12.30 5.22 -8.87
C GLN A 180 12.22 4.62 -7.46
N SER A 181 12.21 3.30 -7.35
CA SER A 181 11.75 2.61 -6.15
C SER A 181 12.74 2.76 -4.99
N GLU A 182 14.03 2.50 -5.24
CA GLU A 182 15.06 2.56 -4.19
C GLU A 182 15.31 4.00 -3.73
N ILE A 183 15.36 4.94 -4.68
CA ILE A 183 15.62 6.35 -4.39
C ILE A 183 14.45 6.93 -3.59
N THR A 184 13.22 6.67 -4.02
CA THR A 184 12.01 7.15 -3.33
C THR A 184 11.90 6.56 -1.93
N LEU A 185 12.16 5.25 -1.75
CA LEU A 185 12.15 4.61 -0.43
C LEU A 185 13.19 5.25 0.52
N ALA A 186 14.40 5.51 0.02
CA ALA A 186 15.44 6.16 0.82
C ALA A 186 15.08 7.61 1.19
N SER A 187 14.45 8.35 0.27
CA SER A 187 13.92 9.70 0.52
C SER A 187 12.79 9.68 1.55
N LEU A 188 11.86 8.73 1.45
CA LEU A 188 10.77 8.54 2.42
C LEU A 188 11.30 8.27 3.83
N ALA A 189 12.24 7.34 3.96
CA ALA A 189 12.87 7.01 5.24
C ALA A 189 13.59 8.23 5.87
N LYS A 190 14.31 9.02 5.06
CA LYS A 190 14.92 10.28 5.51
C LYS A 190 13.87 11.31 5.94
N ALA A 191 12.79 11.46 5.17
CA ALA A 191 11.73 12.41 5.48
C ALA A 191 11.04 12.10 6.82
N VAL A 192 10.81 10.81 7.12
CA VAL A 192 10.31 10.38 8.45
C VAL A 192 11.35 10.63 9.54
N LYS A 193 12.61 10.22 9.31
CA LYS A 193 13.69 10.38 10.30
C LYS A 193 13.92 11.84 10.70
N TYR A 194 13.88 12.75 9.73
CA TYR A 194 14.12 14.18 9.94
C TYR A 194 12.82 14.98 10.15
N ARG A 195 11.68 14.31 10.36
CA ARG A 195 10.36 14.91 10.62
C ARG A 195 9.90 15.92 9.55
N VAL A 196 10.33 15.72 8.29
CA VAL A 196 9.70 16.38 7.13
C VAL A 196 8.29 15.84 6.94
N LEU A 197 8.13 14.52 7.12
CA LEU A 197 6.84 13.87 7.32
C LEU A 197 6.70 13.59 8.82
N ASP A 198 6.00 14.46 9.54
CA ASP A 198 5.88 14.40 11.00
C ASP A 198 4.85 13.33 11.42
N THR A 199 5.35 12.12 11.68
CA THR A 199 4.55 10.98 12.11
C THR A 199 5.22 10.23 13.25
N THR A 200 4.40 9.77 14.20
CA THR A 200 4.82 8.88 15.28
C THR A 200 4.60 7.41 14.93
N ALA A 201 3.85 7.11 13.87
CA ALA A 201 3.45 5.76 13.47
C ALA A 201 4.64 4.80 13.31
N ASP A 202 4.43 3.53 13.61
CA ASP A 202 5.45 2.47 13.53
C ASP A 202 5.98 2.26 12.11
N ILE A 203 5.17 2.57 11.09
CA ILE A 203 5.60 2.53 9.69
C ILE A 203 4.94 3.62 8.85
N MET A 204 5.72 4.20 7.95
CA MET A 204 5.25 5.12 6.91
C MET A 204 5.22 4.41 5.55
N ILE A 205 4.09 4.45 4.85
CA ILE A 205 3.92 3.81 3.54
C ILE A 205 3.58 4.87 2.50
N LEU A 206 4.37 4.98 1.43
CA LEU A 206 3.97 5.74 0.25
C LEU A 206 3.17 4.83 -0.68
N VAL A 207 1.99 5.29 -1.10
CA VAL A 207 1.13 4.60 -2.06
C VAL A 207 1.05 5.41 -3.34
N THR A 208 1.43 4.80 -4.47
CA THR A 208 1.50 5.46 -5.78
C THR A 208 0.59 4.83 -6.84
N GLY A 209 0.23 5.63 -7.85
CA GLY A 209 -0.44 5.17 -9.07
C GLY A 209 0.54 4.84 -10.20
N LEU A 210 1.85 4.97 -9.97
CA LEU A 210 2.90 4.71 -10.96
C LEU A 210 3.48 3.31 -10.81
N ASP A 211 3.87 2.70 -11.92
CA ASP A 211 4.77 1.55 -11.89
C ASP A 211 6.09 1.94 -11.23
N LEU A 212 6.57 1.09 -10.33
CA LEU A 212 7.91 1.20 -9.78
C LEU A 212 8.91 0.66 -10.79
N ALA A 213 10.02 1.37 -10.98
CA ALA A 213 11.12 0.87 -11.77
C ALA A 213 12.43 1.55 -11.37
N ASP A 214 13.53 0.81 -11.47
CA ASP A 214 14.87 1.36 -11.30
C ASP A 214 15.70 1.16 -12.57
N LYS A 215 16.71 2.03 -12.74
CA LYS A 215 17.56 2.02 -13.93
C LYS A 215 19.01 1.84 -13.52
N GLU A 216 19.55 0.66 -13.81
CA GLU A 216 20.97 0.34 -13.60
C GLU A 216 21.66 0.04 -14.93
N GLY A 217 22.83 0.66 -15.15
CA GLY A 217 23.62 0.42 -16.37
C GLY A 217 22.88 0.69 -17.68
N GLY A 218 21.84 1.54 -17.66
CA GLY A 218 21.02 1.85 -18.83
C GLY A 218 19.81 0.94 -19.04
N LYS A 219 19.68 -0.15 -18.28
CA LYS A 219 18.54 -1.08 -18.33
C LYS A 219 17.50 -0.70 -17.27
N VAL A 220 16.25 -0.63 -17.69
CA VAL A 220 15.10 -0.40 -16.78
C VAL A 220 14.56 -1.75 -16.32
N ASP A 221 14.37 -1.87 -15.02
CA ASP A 221 13.72 -3.02 -14.38
C ASP A 221 12.48 -2.53 -13.64
N ASN A 222 11.31 -3.07 -14.00
CA ASN A 222 10.02 -2.75 -13.39
C ASN A 222 9.35 -3.98 -12.75
N SER A 223 10.15 -4.97 -12.34
CA SER A 223 9.66 -6.20 -11.69
C SER A 223 9.21 -6.01 -10.24
N VAL A 224 9.66 -4.92 -9.59
CA VAL A 224 9.30 -4.56 -8.23
C VAL A 224 7.89 -3.95 -8.20
N LEU A 225 6.99 -4.50 -7.39
CA LEU A 225 5.66 -3.94 -7.15
C LEU A 225 5.55 -3.13 -5.85
N GLY A 226 6.55 -3.28 -4.98
CA GLY A 226 6.69 -2.56 -3.72
C GLY A 226 8.05 -2.86 -3.12
N ILE A 227 8.56 -1.97 -2.26
CA ILE A 227 9.87 -2.14 -1.63
C ILE A 227 9.87 -1.60 -0.20
N ALA A 228 10.53 -2.31 0.71
CA ALA A 228 10.68 -1.89 2.10
C ALA A 228 12.05 -2.27 2.68
N TYR A 229 12.40 -1.66 3.82
CA TYR A 229 13.55 -2.14 4.60
C TYR A 229 13.15 -3.33 5.47
N LEU A 230 13.87 -4.45 5.34
CA LEU A 230 13.63 -5.64 6.15
C LEU A 230 13.76 -5.30 7.65
N GLY A 231 12.85 -5.81 8.48
CA GLY A 231 12.93 -5.70 9.95
C GLY A 231 12.92 -4.27 10.51
N ALA A 232 12.43 -3.30 9.75
CA ALA A 232 12.63 -1.88 10.06
C ALA A 232 11.48 -1.20 10.83
N VAL A 233 10.40 -1.92 11.18
CA VAL A 233 9.25 -1.35 11.91
C VAL A 233 9.68 -0.70 13.24
N CYS A 234 10.62 -1.31 13.96
CA CYS A 234 11.16 -0.73 15.20
C CYS A 234 12.37 0.21 14.97
N SER A 235 12.68 0.56 13.72
CA SER A 235 13.81 1.43 13.39
C SER A 235 13.39 2.90 13.40
N VAL A 236 14.21 3.72 14.05
CA VAL A 236 13.98 5.19 14.11
C VAL A 236 14.07 5.85 12.74
N GLY A 237 14.79 5.25 11.78
CA GLY A 237 15.11 5.92 10.51
C GLY A 237 14.91 5.10 9.24
N LEU A 238 14.43 3.86 9.35
CA LEU A 238 14.18 2.97 8.19
C LEU A 238 12.75 2.47 8.13
N ARG A 239 11.85 2.95 9.00
CA ARG A 239 10.43 2.55 9.08
C ARG A 239 9.60 3.09 7.91
N ALA A 240 9.93 2.63 6.70
CA ALA A 240 9.38 3.10 5.45
C ALA A 240 9.11 1.93 4.50
N ALA A 241 8.03 2.03 3.73
CA ALA A 241 7.71 1.16 2.61
C ALA A 241 7.12 1.98 1.46
N LEU A 242 7.28 1.46 0.24
CA LEU A 242 6.76 2.04 -1.00
C LEU A 242 5.95 0.97 -1.73
N CYS A 243 4.77 1.33 -2.21
CA CYS A 243 3.85 0.46 -2.94
C CYS A 243 2.96 1.24 -3.91
#